data_AF-A0A528N6N1-F1
#
_entry.id   AF-A0A528N6N1-F1
#
_cell.length_a   1.000
_cell.length_b   1.000
_cell.length_c   1.000
_cell.angle_alpha   90.00
_cell.angle_beta   90.00
_cell.angle_gamma   90.00
#
_symmetry.space_group_name_H-M   'P 1'
#
loop_
_entity.id
_entity.type
_entity.pdbx_description
1 polymer ?
#
loop_
_entity_poly.entity_id
_entity_poly.type
_entity_poly.pdbx_seq_one_letter_code
_entity_poly.pdbx_strand_id
1 'polypeptide(L)'
;TISYAASSALAKQIEGGAPADVFISADRDWMNYLSDKKLTKPDTEVKLLGNQIVLVAPEGSTVETRVEKGFDLAGLIGDGRLAMGDVKAVPAGKYGKAALESLGVWSSIEGKLAQAENVRAALKLVATGEAALGIV
;
A
#
# COMPACT_ATOMS: atom_id res chain seq x y z
N THR A 1 -9.38 -8.17 21.30
CA THR A 1 -9.44 -8.66 19.91
C THR A 1 -8.60 -7.75 19.02
N ILE A 2 -8.08 -8.23 17.89
CA ILE A 2 -7.32 -7.42 16.95
C ILE A 2 -8.04 -7.42 15.60
N SER A 3 -8.19 -6.25 15.00
CA SER A 3 -8.78 -6.06 13.67
C SER A 3 -7.70 -5.57 12.70
N TYR A 4 -7.63 -6.19 11.52
CA TYR A 4 -6.70 -5.82 10.47
C TYR A 4 -7.44 -5.36 9.22
N ALA A 5 -7.07 -4.19 8.71
CA ALA A 5 -7.48 -3.66 7.42
C ALA A 5 -6.47 -2.59 6.99
N ALA A 6 -6.70 -1.91 5.87
CA ALA A 6 -5.95 -0.70 5.57
C ALA A 6 -6.16 0.37 6.66
N SER A 7 -5.13 1.15 6.94
CA SER A 7 -5.22 2.24 7.93
C SER A 7 -6.33 3.24 7.61
N SER A 8 -6.62 3.44 6.32
CA SER A 8 -7.77 4.22 5.85
C SER A 8 -9.11 3.66 6.34
N ALA A 9 -9.35 2.37 6.12
CA ALA A 9 -10.58 1.71 6.54
C ALA A 9 -10.72 1.73 8.07
N LEU A 10 -9.65 1.40 8.80
CA LEU A 10 -9.63 1.43 10.26
C LEU A 10 -9.88 2.83 10.82
N ALA A 11 -9.24 3.86 10.26
CA ALA A 11 -9.46 5.24 10.69
C ALA A 11 -10.91 5.68 10.43
N LYS A 12 -11.50 5.29 9.28
CA LYS A 12 -12.92 5.55 9.00
C LYS A 12 -13.86 4.81 9.95
N GLN A 13 -13.52 3.59 10.37
CA GLN A 13 -14.29 2.86 11.37
C GLN A 13 -14.22 3.55 12.74
N ILE A 14 -13.04 4.01 13.17
CA ILE A 14 -12.86 4.75 14.43
C ILE A 14 -13.65 6.07 14.39
N GLU A 15 -13.58 6.81 13.29
CA GLU A 15 -14.42 7.99 13.08
C GLU A 15 -15.91 7.65 13.17
N GLY A 16 -16.32 6.49 12.64
CA GLY A 16 -17.68 5.98 12.74
C GLY A 16 -18.08 5.44 14.12
N GLY A 17 -17.22 5.54 15.14
CA GLY A 17 -17.51 5.14 16.51
C GLY A 17 -17.09 3.72 16.88
N ALA A 18 -16.25 3.06 16.07
CA ALA A 18 -15.68 1.78 16.46
C ALA A 18 -14.84 1.93 17.76
N PRO A 19 -15.05 1.07 18.78
CA PRO A 19 -14.40 1.21 20.09
C PRO A 19 -12.98 0.65 20.05
N ALA A 20 -12.06 1.35 19.38
CA ALA A 20 -10.65 0.97 19.31
C ALA A 20 -9.86 1.55 20.48
N ASP A 21 -9.19 0.70 21.26
CA ASP A 21 -8.29 1.15 22.33
C ASP A 21 -6.92 1.61 21.80
N VAL A 22 -6.44 0.97 20.73
CA VAL A 22 -5.14 1.24 20.09
C VAL A 22 -5.32 1.23 18.57
N PHE A 23 -4.74 2.23 17.92
CA PHE A 23 -4.68 2.33 16.46
C PHE A 23 -3.23 2.40 16.00
N ILE A 24 -2.85 1.51 15.07
CA ILE A 24 -1.52 1.49 14.46
C ILE A 24 -1.69 1.74 12.96
N SER A 25 -1.28 2.93 12.52
CA SER A 25 -1.34 3.32 11.11
C SER A 25 -0.04 2.98 10.38
N ALA A 26 -0.16 2.66 9.09
CA ALA A 26 0.97 2.48 8.19
C ALA A 26 1.46 3.79 7.54
N ASP A 27 0.73 4.90 7.70
CA ASP A 27 1.21 6.25 7.41
C ASP A 27 0.85 7.24 8.52
N ARG A 28 1.46 8.43 8.47
CA ARG A 28 1.13 9.51 9.40
C ARG A 28 -0.17 10.22 9.05
N ASP A 29 -0.55 10.24 7.79
CA ASP A 29 -1.73 10.98 7.32
C ASP A 29 -3.02 10.45 7.98
N TRP A 30 -3.17 9.12 8.12
CA TRP A 30 -4.34 8.55 8.80
C TRP A 30 -4.27 8.67 10.33
N MET A 31 -3.09 8.78 10.93
CA MET A 31 -2.97 9.14 12.36
C MET A 31 -3.37 10.60 12.57
N ASN A 32 -2.82 11.52 11.78
CA ASN A 32 -3.16 12.94 11.80
C ASN A 32 -4.65 13.15 11.54
N TYR A 33 -5.25 12.42 10.61
CA TYR A 33 -6.68 12.47 10.32
C TYR A 33 -7.55 12.24 11.57
N LEU A 34 -7.19 11.25 12.40
CA LEU A 34 -7.89 10.98 13.66
C LEU A 34 -7.55 12.02 14.73
N SER A 35 -6.29 12.48 14.77
CA SER A 35 -5.82 13.51 15.70
C SER A 35 -6.53 14.85 15.51
N ASP A 36 -6.66 15.30 14.26
CA ASP A 36 -7.37 16.53 13.88
C ASP A 36 -8.86 16.47 14.26
N LYS A 37 -9.43 15.26 14.30
CA LYS A 37 -10.80 14.98 14.76
C LYS A 37 -10.92 14.78 16.27
N LYS A 38 -9.81 14.87 17.01
CA LYS A 38 -9.72 14.65 18.46
C LYS A 38 -10.18 13.25 18.88
N LEU A 39 -9.94 12.26 18.01
CA LEU A 39 -10.24 10.85 18.25
C LEU A 39 -9.03 10.07 18.78
N THR A 40 -7.91 10.75 18.98
CA THR A 40 -6.69 10.22 19.63
C THR A 40 -6.35 11.06 20.86
N LYS A 41 -5.45 10.55 21.69
CA LYS A 41 -4.80 11.32 22.76
C LYS A 41 -3.42 11.77 22.26
N PRO A 42 -3.17 13.07 22.04
CA PRO A 42 -1.94 13.54 21.38
C PRO A 42 -0.64 13.10 22.06
N ASP A 43 -0.63 13.00 23.39
CA ASP A 43 0.50 12.54 24.20
C ASP A 43 0.81 11.04 24.07
N THR A 44 -0.09 10.28 23.43
CA THR A 44 0.07 8.84 23.17
C THR A 44 0.57 8.53 21.75
N GLU A 45 0.62 9.54 20.87
CA GLU A 45 1.02 9.35 19.47
C GLU A 45 2.54 9.21 19.35
N VAL A 46 3.01 8.03 18.93
CA VAL A 46 4.43 7.72 18.78
C VAL A 46 4.75 7.11 17.41
N LYS A 47 5.94 7.42 16.90
CA LYS A 47 6.49 6.76 15.71
C LYS A 47 7.04 5.40 16.12
N LEU A 48 6.22 4.36 15.98
CA LEU A 48 6.56 3.03 16.45
C LEU A 48 7.49 2.28 15.50
N LEU A 49 7.18 2.29 14.20
CA LEU A 49 7.84 1.45 13.20
C LEU A 49 8.19 2.25 11.93
N GLY A 50 9.12 1.69 11.15
CA GLY A 50 9.41 2.07 9.78
C GLY A 50 9.34 0.84 8.88
N ASN A 51 9.20 1.05 7.57
CA ASN A 51 9.17 -0.04 6.60
C ASN A 51 9.77 0.41 5.26
N GLN A 52 9.96 -0.55 4.36
CA GLN A 52 10.36 -0.31 2.98
C GLN A 52 9.23 -0.71 2.04
N ILE A 53 9.14 -0.01 0.91
CA ILE A 53 8.29 -0.40 -0.20
C ILE A 53 9.10 -1.24 -1.15
N VAL A 54 8.56 -2.39 -1.54
CA VAL A 54 9.26 -3.34 -2.41
C VAL A 54 8.41 -3.71 -3.62
N LEU A 55 9.09 -4.00 -4.74
CA LEU A 55 8.49 -4.66 -5.88
C LEU A 55 8.68 -6.17 -5.71
N VAL A 56 7.58 -6.92 -5.74
CA VAL A 56 7.56 -8.37 -5.53
C VAL A 56 6.96 -9.09 -6.74
N ALA A 57 7.33 -10.35 -6.91
CA ALA A 57 6.79 -11.26 -7.93
C ALA A 57 6.30 -12.56 -7.27
N PRO A 58 5.47 -13.37 -7.96
CA PRO A 58 5.09 -14.70 -7.48
C PRO A 58 6.31 -15.59 -7.23
N GLU A 59 6.16 -16.55 -6.33
CA GLU A 59 7.19 -17.57 -6.12
C GLU A 59 7.46 -18.35 -7.42
N GLY A 60 8.73 -18.55 -7.77
CA GLY A 60 9.13 -19.18 -9.03
C GLY A 60 9.14 -18.25 -10.25
N SER A 61 8.80 -16.97 -10.10
CA SER A 61 9.01 -15.97 -11.15
C SER A 61 10.48 -15.86 -11.53
N THR A 62 10.77 -15.81 -12.83
CA THR A 62 12.11 -15.59 -13.38
C THR A 62 12.36 -14.11 -13.72
N VAL A 63 11.43 -13.23 -13.32
CA VAL A 63 11.55 -11.79 -13.57
C VAL A 63 12.67 -11.23 -12.70
N GLU A 64 13.73 -10.77 -13.34
CA GLU A 64 14.83 -10.05 -12.68
C GLU A 64 14.90 -8.63 -13.21
N THR A 65 15.02 -7.66 -12.29
CA THR A 65 15.19 -6.26 -12.65
C THR A 65 15.88 -5.48 -11.55
N ARG A 66 16.50 -4.38 -11.94
CA ARG A 66 16.95 -3.35 -11.02
C ARG A 66 15.88 -2.25 -10.98
N VAL A 67 15.35 -1.97 -9.79
CA VAL A 67 14.42 -0.86 -9.59
C VAL A 67 15.23 0.44 -9.64
N GLU A 68 15.16 1.13 -10.77
CA GLU A 68 15.84 2.39 -11.01
C GLU A 68 15.02 3.30 -11.92
N LYS A 69 15.47 4.56 -12.09
CA LYS A 69 14.71 5.54 -12.86
C LYS A 69 14.52 5.07 -14.31
N GLY A 70 13.28 5.05 -14.76
CA GLY A 70 12.91 4.69 -16.14
C GLY A 70 13.01 3.20 -16.48
N PHE A 71 13.15 2.30 -15.50
CA PHE A 71 13.13 0.86 -15.77
C PHE A 71 11.81 0.42 -16.44
N ASP A 72 11.86 -0.61 -17.28
CA ASP A 72 10.71 -1.04 -18.09
C ASP A 72 9.71 -1.88 -17.27
N LEU A 73 9.03 -1.24 -16.31
CA LEU A 73 8.02 -1.92 -15.49
C LEU A 73 6.85 -2.46 -16.32
N ALA A 74 6.42 -1.73 -17.36
CA ALA A 74 5.32 -2.15 -18.22
C ALA A 74 5.67 -3.42 -19.02
N GLY A 75 6.90 -3.54 -19.50
CA GLY A 75 7.41 -4.75 -20.15
C GLY A 75 7.55 -5.92 -19.18
N LEU A 76 8.03 -5.69 -17.96
CA LEU A 76 8.15 -6.73 -16.92
C LEU A 76 6.79 -7.30 -16.50
N ILE A 77 5.74 -6.45 -16.48
CA ILE A 77 4.36 -6.88 -16.20
C ILE A 77 3.75 -7.65 -17.40
N GLY A 78 4.17 -7.33 -18.63
CA GLY A 78 3.58 -7.89 -19.85
C GLY A 78 2.07 -7.61 -19.93
N ASP A 79 1.29 -8.64 -20.21
CA ASP A 79 -0.19 -8.57 -20.25
C ASP A 79 -0.84 -8.70 -18.86
N GLY A 80 -0.03 -8.89 -17.81
CA GLY A 80 -0.49 -9.00 -16.44
C GLY A 80 -0.90 -7.66 -15.81
N ARG A 81 -1.12 -7.71 -14.49
CA ARG A 81 -1.41 -6.54 -13.67
C ARG A 81 -0.36 -6.36 -12.57
N LEU A 82 -0.22 -5.12 -12.12
CA LEU A 82 0.52 -4.74 -10.92
C LEU A 82 -0.44 -4.67 -9.72
N ALA A 83 -0.30 -5.58 -8.76
CA ALA A 83 -1.08 -5.55 -7.53
C ALA A 83 -0.56 -4.47 -6.57
N MET A 84 -1.44 -3.59 -6.10
CA MET A 84 -1.09 -2.54 -5.13
C MET A 84 -2.29 -2.25 -4.22
N GLY A 85 -2.05 -1.65 -3.06
CA GLY A 85 -3.16 -1.02 -2.33
C GLY A 85 -3.80 0.10 -3.16
N ASP A 86 -5.07 0.41 -2.91
CA ASP A 86 -5.72 1.58 -3.53
C ASP A 86 -4.86 2.84 -3.37
N VAL A 87 -4.54 3.49 -4.49
CA VAL A 87 -3.53 4.55 -4.54
C VAL A 87 -4.01 5.89 -3.98
N LYS A 88 -5.31 6.02 -3.72
CA LYS A 88 -5.91 7.23 -3.14
C LYS A 88 -6.01 7.13 -1.63
N ALA A 89 -6.21 5.93 -1.09
CA ALA A 89 -6.53 5.76 0.32
C ALA A 89 -5.56 4.86 1.10
N VAL A 90 -5.08 3.76 0.52
CA VAL A 90 -4.26 2.78 1.24
C VAL A 90 -2.81 3.28 1.31
N PRO A 91 -2.17 3.32 2.51
CA PRO A 91 -0.80 3.81 2.65
C PRO A 91 0.20 3.17 1.67
N ALA A 92 0.22 1.84 1.55
CA ALA A 92 1.10 1.14 0.61
C ALA A 92 0.81 1.52 -0.87
N GLY A 93 -0.46 1.77 -1.22
CA GLY A 93 -0.86 2.26 -2.53
C GLY A 93 -0.33 3.67 -2.81
N LYS A 94 -0.51 4.59 -1.85
CA LYS A 94 0.01 5.97 -1.92
C LYS A 94 1.53 5.98 -2.06
N TYR A 95 2.24 5.20 -1.23
CA TYR A 95 3.69 5.12 -1.28
C TYR A 95 4.18 4.48 -2.58
N GLY A 96 3.54 3.41 -3.04
CA GLY A 96 3.87 2.76 -4.31
C GLY A 96 3.69 3.71 -5.49
N LYS A 97 2.56 4.43 -5.55
CA LYS A 97 2.33 5.45 -6.59
C LYS A 97 3.41 6.54 -6.55
N ALA A 98 3.67 7.11 -5.38
CA ALA A 98 4.70 8.16 -5.24
C ALA A 98 6.10 7.67 -5.67
N ALA A 99 6.45 6.43 -5.34
CA ALA A 99 7.71 5.82 -5.77
C ALA A 99 7.77 5.66 -7.30
N LEU A 100 6.72 5.13 -7.92
CA LEU A 100 6.67 4.95 -9.37
C LEU A 100 6.62 6.27 -10.15
N GLU A 101 5.99 7.31 -9.60
CA GLU A 101 6.03 8.67 -10.15
C GLU A 101 7.45 9.24 -10.07
N SER A 102 8.13 9.09 -8.93
CA SER A 102 9.52 9.53 -8.74
C SER A 102 10.50 8.80 -9.67
N LEU A 103 10.27 7.51 -9.92
CA LEU A 103 11.05 6.70 -10.85
C LEU A 103 10.69 6.97 -12.32
N GLY A 104 9.63 7.75 -12.60
CA GLY A 104 9.23 8.14 -13.95
C GLY A 104 8.53 7.03 -14.75
N VAL A 105 7.97 6.02 -14.08
CA VAL A 105 7.36 4.84 -14.75
C VAL A 105 5.85 4.74 -14.54
N TRP A 106 5.27 5.55 -13.64
CA TRP A 106 3.84 5.50 -13.29
C TRP A 106 2.90 5.54 -14.51
N SER A 107 3.09 6.50 -15.42
CA SER A 107 2.22 6.67 -16.59
C SER A 107 2.17 5.45 -17.51
N SER A 108 3.21 4.60 -17.50
CA SER A 108 3.24 3.37 -18.29
C SER A 108 2.40 2.23 -17.70
N ILE A 109 2.06 2.30 -16.41
CA ILE A 109 1.41 1.22 -15.66
C ILE A 109 0.06 1.58 -15.05
N GLU A 110 -0.35 2.85 -15.04
CA GLU A 110 -1.54 3.29 -14.29
C GLU A 110 -2.84 2.63 -14.78
N GLY A 111 -2.88 2.21 -16.05
CA GLY A 111 -3.98 1.42 -16.63
C GLY A 111 -3.93 -0.09 -16.36
N LYS A 112 -2.81 -0.61 -15.80
CA LYS A 112 -2.56 -2.04 -15.55
C LYS A 112 -2.58 -2.41 -14.06
N LEU A 113 -3.26 -1.62 -13.24
CA LEU A 113 -3.31 -1.86 -11.80
C LEU A 113 -4.36 -2.93 -11.41
N ALA A 114 -4.03 -3.74 -10.42
CA ALA A 114 -4.97 -4.50 -9.61
C ALA A 114 -4.99 -3.88 -8.21
N GLN A 115 -5.86 -2.88 -8.02
CA GLN A 115 -5.96 -2.15 -6.75
C GLN A 115 -6.74 -2.97 -5.72
N ALA A 116 -6.15 -3.12 -4.53
CA ALA A 116 -6.69 -3.89 -3.44
C ALA A 116 -7.05 -3.01 -2.24
N GLU A 117 -8.01 -3.48 -1.44
CA GLU A 117 -8.51 -2.79 -0.25
C GLU A 117 -7.46 -2.63 0.88
N ASN A 118 -6.39 -3.43 0.86
CA ASN A 118 -5.24 -3.32 1.76
C ASN A 118 -4.00 -4.01 1.16
N VAL A 119 -2.83 -3.75 1.75
CA VAL A 119 -1.55 -4.28 1.24
C VAL A 119 -1.45 -5.81 1.31
N ARG A 120 -2.10 -6.47 2.27
CA ARG A 120 -2.11 -7.93 2.38
C ARG A 120 -2.99 -8.57 1.31
N ALA A 121 -4.06 -7.92 0.91
CA ALA A 121 -4.87 -8.32 -0.24
C ALA A 121 -4.06 -8.17 -1.55
N ALA A 122 -3.30 -7.08 -1.72
CA ALA A 122 -2.38 -6.94 -2.86
C ALA A 122 -1.32 -8.04 -2.88
N LEU A 123 -0.68 -8.31 -1.74
CA LEU A 123 0.29 -9.40 -1.58
C LEU A 123 -0.31 -10.75 -1.94
N LYS A 124 -1.57 -11.00 -1.57
CA LYS A 124 -2.26 -12.25 -1.88
C LYS A 124 -2.39 -12.45 -3.39
N LEU A 125 -2.73 -11.41 -4.16
CA LEU A 125 -2.83 -11.51 -5.63
C LEU A 125 -1.50 -11.89 -6.27
N VAL A 126 -0.38 -11.38 -5.74
CA VAL A 126 0.96 -11.80 -6.20
C VAL A 126 1.24 -13.24 -5.79
N ALA A 127 0.95 -13.60 -4.54
CA ALA A 127 1.20 -14.93 -4.00
C ALA A 127 0.39 -16.02 -4.73
N THR A 128 -0.80 -15.71 -5.24
CA THR A 128 -1.63 -16.64 -6.03
C THR A 128 -1.37 -16.57 -7.53
N GLY A 129 -0.45 -15.71 -7.98
CA GLY A 129 -0.13 -15.53 -9.40
C GLY A 129 -1.22 -14.80 -10.20
N GLU A 130 -2.24 -14.24 -9.54
CA GLU A 130 -3.28 -13.41 -10.17
C GLU A 130 -2.75 -12.05 -10.63
N ALA A 131 -1.64 -11.59 -10.04
CA ALA A 131 -0.89 -10.43 -10.47
C ALA A 131 0.55 -10.82 -10.81
N ALA A 132 1.09 -10.25 -11.89
CA ALA A 132 2.43 -10.55 -12.37
C ALA A 132 3.51 -9.99 -11.44
N LEU A 133 3.24 -8.81 -10.88
CA LEU A 133 4.08 -8.13 -9.89
C LEU A 133 3.18 -7.45 -8.86
N GLY A 134 3.74 -7.02 -7.74
CA GLY A 134 3.05 -6.12 -6.82
C GLY A 134 3.95 -5.20 -6.04
N ILE A 135 3.35 -4.15 -5.49
CA ILE A 135 3.99 -3.23 -4.54
C ILE A 135 3.37 -3.42 -3.16
N VAL A 136 4.23 -3.77 -2.19
CA VAL A 136 3.85 -4.09 -0.81
C VAL A 136 4.73 -3.40 0.22
#